data_AF-A0A1A5XMB4-F1
#
_entry.id   AF-A0A1A5XMB4-F1
#
_cell.length_a   1.000
_cell.length_b   1.000
_cell.length_c   1.000
_cell.angle_alpha   90.00
_cell.angle_beta   90.00
_cell.angle_gamma   90.00
#
_symmetry.space_group_name_H-M   'P 1'
#
loop_
_entity.id
_entity.type
_entity.pdbx_description
1 polymer ?
#
loop_
_entity_poly.entity_id
_entity_poly.type
_entity_poly.pdbx_seq_one_letter_code
_entity_poly.pdbx_strand_id
1 'polypeptide(L)'
;MNTVTRAAVGVFAAACCFASLPASAQSYNPAQPMTRAQVRADLAEWRAAGYDPLDWIDYPENAQRAGAIVAQRRAAHAAGVMPQSAQ
;
A
#
# COMPACT_ATOMS: atom_id res chain seq x y z
N MET A 1 37.46 31.31 0.94
CA MET A 1 37.99 30.29 0.00
C MET A 1 37.66 28.93 0.63
N ASN A 2 36.71 28.10 0.20
CA ASN A 2 35.97 27.97 -1.06
C ASN A 2 34.55 27.44 -0.81
N THR A 3 33.55 28.21 -1.26
CA THR A 3 32.12 27.86 -1.38
C THR A 3 31.85 27.27 -2.76
N VAL A 4 32.17 25.99 -3.01
CA VAL A 4 31.85 25.35 -4.30
C VAL A 4 31.62 23.84 -4.13
N THR A 5 30.46 23.44 -3.58
CA THR A 5 29.91 22.08 -3.81
C THR A 5 28.38 22.08 -3.69
N ARG A 6 27.73 23.06 -4.32
CA ARG A 6 26.32 22.96 -4.75
C ARG A 6 26.37 23.00 -6.27
N ALA A 7 25.55 22.17 -6.92
CA ALA A 7 25.47 21.97 -8.36
C ALA A 7 26.44 20.92 -8.94
N ALA A 8 26.19 19.65 -8.61
CA ALA A 8 26.28 18.61 -9.62
C ALA A 8 24.87 18.03 -9.83
N VAL A 9 24.19 18.61 -10.83
CA VAL A 9 23.33 17.90 -11.77
C VAL A 9 22.09 17.21 -11.20
N GLY A 10 20.97 17.95 -11.22
CA GLY A 10 19.66 17.35 -11.41
C GLY A 10 19.50 16.78 -12.83
N VAL A 11 18.44 16.00 -13.01
CA VAL A 11 17.93 15.38 -14.24
C VAL A 11 18.40 13.93 -14.47
N PHE A 12 17.73 13.01 -13.77
CA PHE A 12 17.11 11.89 -14.47
C PHE A 12 15.68 11.73 -13.93
N ALA A 13 14.78 12.52 -14.50
CA ALA A 13 13.36 12.28 -14.40
C ALA A 13 13.05 10.95 -15.13
N ALA A 14 12.74 9.91 -14.37
CA ALA A 14 11.98 8.79 -14.87
C ALA A 14 10.79 8.61 -13.93
N ALA A 15 9.66 9.16 -14.37
CA ALA A 15 8.38 9.05 -13.73
C ALA A 15 8.03 7.58 -13.45
N CYS A 16 8.01 7.22 -12.17
CA CYS A 16 7.26 6.10 -11.64
C CYS A 16 6.62 6.54 -10.32
N CYS A 17 5.88 7.66 -10.36
CA CYS A 17 4.91 7.94 -9.32
C CYS A 17 3.74 6.98 -9.49
N PHE A 18 3.94 5.72 -9.11
CA PHE A 18 2.84 4.95 -8.56
C PHE A 18 2.56 5.64 -7.23
N ALA A 19 1.62 6.57 -7.24
CA ALA A 19 1.01 7.04 -6.00
C ALA A 19 0.32 5.81 -5.41
N SER A 20 1.07 5.04 -4.62
CA SER A 20 0.52 4.01 -3.75
C SER A 20 -0.38 4.75 -2.78
N LEU A 21 -1.66 4.80 -3.13
CA LEU A 21 -2.67 5.21 -2.19
C LEU A 21 -2.58 4.25 -1.00
N PRO A 22 -2.64 4.74 0.24
CA PRO A 22 -2.72 3.85 1.38
C PRO A 22 -4.01 3.06 1.23
N ALA A 23 -3.89 1.80 0.85
CA ALA A 23 -4.98 0.85 1.05
C ALA A 23 -5.03 0.68 2.56
N SER A 24 -5.82 1.47 3.27
CA SER A 24 -6.18 1.14 4.65
C SER A 24 -7.09 -0.09 4.59
N ALA A 25 -7.06 -0.95 5.59
CA ALA A 25 -8.17 -1.90 5.81
C ALA A 25 -9.41 -1.09 6.22
N GLN A 26 -9.90 -0.27 5.29
CA GLN A 26 -11.01 0.63 5.51
C GLN A 26 -12.27 -0.19 5.31
N SER A 27 -13.16 -0.14 6.30
CA SER A 27 -14.56 -0.39 6.05
C SER A 27 -14.98 0.44 4.83
N TYR A 28 -15.66 -0.19 3.88
CA TYR A 28 -16.11 0.48 2.65
C TYR A 28 -16.84 1.78 3.02
N ASN A 29 -16.24 2.92 2.65
CA ASN A 29 -16.84 4.22 2.85
C ASN A 29 -17.59 4.60 1.57
N PRO A 30 -18.93 4.60 1.56
CA PRO A 30 -19.69 4.95 0.37
C PRO A 30 -19.44 6.40 -0.10
N ALA A 31 -18.96 7.29 0.77
CA ALA A 31 -18.56 8.65 0.42
C ALA A 31 -17.22 8.74 -0.33
N GLN A 32 -16.44 7.65 -0.35
CA GLN A 32 -15.16 7.56 -1.07
C GLN A 32 -15.06 6.22 -1.80
N PRO A 33 -15.81 6.05 -2.91
CA PRO A 33 -15.80 4.81 -3.67
C PRO A 33 -14.42 4.56 -4.30
N MET A 34 -13.98 3.31 -4.26
CA MET A 34 -12.73 2.91 -4.89
C MET A 34 -12.87 2.92 -6.42
N THR A 35 -11.82 3.35 -7.11
CA THR A 35 -11.71 3.17 -8.56
C THR A 35 -11.51 1.70 -8.90
N ARG A 36 -11.83 1.30 -10.14
CA ARG A 36 -11.62 -0.09 -10.57
C ARG A 36 -10.16 -0.52 -10.49
N ALA A 37 -9.23 0.41 -10.72
CA ALA A 37 -7.81 0.16 -10.58
C ALA A 37 -7.43 -0.13 -9.11
N GLN A 38 -7.94 0.67 -8.17
CA GLN A 38 -7.73 0.45 -6.74
C GLN A 38 -8.30 -0.88 -6.26
N VAL A 39 -9.52 -1.26 -6.69
CA VAL A 39 -10.11 -2.57 -6.34
C VAL A 39 -9.26 -3.74 -6.84
N ARG A 40 -8.70 -3.62 -8.06
CA ARG A 40 -7.80 -4.66 -8.59
C ARG A 40 -6.50 -4.77 -7.81
N ALA A 41 -5.93 -3.64 -7.39
CA ALA A 41 -4.73 -3.61 -6.57
C ALA A 41 -4.99 -4.20 -5.17
N ASP A 42 -6.11 -3.83 -4.55
CA ASP A 42 -6.57 -4.38 -3.28
C ASP A 42 -6.70 -5.90 -3.37
N LEU A 43 -7.44 -6.41 -4.36
CA LEU A 43 -7.60 -7.84 -4.57
C LEU A 43 -6.26 -8.58 -4.81
N ALA A 44 -5.29 -7.96 -5.46
CA ALA A 44 -3.96 -8.54 -5.64
C ALA A 44 -3.23 -8.70 -4.30
N GLU A 45 -3.35 -7.73 -3.38
CA GLU A 45 -2.77 -7.82 -2.05
C GLU A 45 -3.39 -8.94 -1.22
N TRP A 46 -4.71 -9.10 -1.30
CA TRP A 46 -5.44 -10.19 -0.63
C TRP A 46 -5.03 -11.57 -1.16
N ARG A 47 -4.89 -11.73 -2.48
CA ARG A 47 -4.37 -12.98 -3.07
C ARG A 47 -2.93 -13.26 -2.64
N ALA A 48 -2.09 -12.24 -2.56
CA ALA A 48 -0.72 -12.35 -2.03
C ALA A 48 -0.69 -12.63 -0.51
N ALA A 49 -1.82 -12.51 0.19
CA ALA A 49 -2.00 -12.92 1.58
C ALA A 49 -2.65 -14.32 1.71
N GLY A 50 -2.89 -15.00 0.59
CA GLY A 50 -3.45 -16.36 0.56
C GLY A 50 -4.97 -16.42 0.43
N TYR A 51 -5.66 -15.31 0.14
CA TYR A 51 -7.09 -15.34 -0.15
C TYR A 51 -7.36 -16.00 -1.51
N ASP A 52 -8.15 -17.08 -1.50
CA ASP A 52 -8.72 -17.68 -2.70
C ASP A 52 -10.27 -17.54 -2.66
N PRO A 53 -10.89 -16.76 -3.57
CA PRO A 53 -12.34 -16.62 -3.61
C PRO A 53 -13.08 -17.90 -4.06
N LEU A 54 -12.37 -18.90 -4.59
CA LEU A 54 -12.95 -20.20 -4.99
C LEU A 54 -12.85 -21.24 -3.87
N ASP A 55 -12.13 -20.94 -2.80
CA ASP A 55 -12.07 -21.79 -1.61
C ASP A 55 -13.26 -21.48 -0.69
N TRP A 56 -14.39 -22.08 -1.02
CA TRP A 56 -15.61 -21.98 -0.23
C TRP A 56 -15.66 -22.97 0.94
N ILE A 57 -14.73 -23.93 0.97
CA ILE A 57 -14.65 -24.97 2.00
C ILE A 57 -14.13 -24.36 3.30
N ASP A 58 -13.06 -23.57 3.22
CA ASP A 58 -12.44 -22.92 4.39
C ASP A 58 -12.95 -21.47 4.59
N TYR A 59 -14.11 -21.13 4.02
CA TYR A 59 -14.75 -19.84 4.24
C TYR A 59 -15.60 -19.88 5.53
N PRO A 60 -15.50 -18.87 6.42
CA PRO A 60 -14.85 -17.57 6.25
C PRO A 60 -13.38 -17.47 6.72
N GLU A 61 -12.79 -18.54 7.23
CA GLU A 61 -11.47 -18.55 7.88
C GLU A 61 -10.35 -18.09 6.93
N ASN A 62 -10.42 -18.48 5.66
CA ASN A 62 -9.45 -18.07 4.64
C ASN A 62 -9.44 -16.55 4.42
N ALA A 63 -10.62 -15.92 4.36
CA ALA A 63 -10.79 -14.49 4.20
C ALA A 63 -10.33 -13.73 5.44
N GLN A 64 -10.70 -14.21 6.64
CA GLN A 64 -10.28 -13.57 7.90
C GLN A 64 -8.76 -13.59 8.07
N ARG A 65 -8.12 -14.74 7.78
CA ARG A 65 -6.67 -14.89 7.84
C ARG A 65 -5.95 -13.96 6.87
N ALA A 66 -6.37 -13.94 5.61
CA ALA A 66 -5.81 -13.04 4.61
C ALA A 66 -6.00 -11.57 5.00
N GLY A 67 -7.19 -11.20 5.50
CA GLY A 67 -7.49 -9.86 5.99
C GLY A 67 -6.57 -9.41 7.13
N ALA A 68 -6.27 -10.29 8.10
CA ALA A 68 -5.34 -9.99 9.18
C ALA A 68 -3.92 -9.71 8.68
N ILE A 69 -3.43 -10.52 7.72
CA ILE A 69 -2.11 -10.34 7.10
C ILE A 69 -2.06 -9.01 6.32
N VAL A 70 -3.09 -8.70 5.53
CA VAL A 70 -3.23 -7.46 4.78
C VAL A 70 -3.21 -6.25 5.74
N ALA A 71 -3.99 -6.29 6.82
CA ALA A 71 -4.02 -5.24 7.83
C ALA A 71 -2.63 -5.02 8.47
N GLN A 72 -1.93 -6.10 8.81
CA GLN A 72 -0.58 -6.03 9.37
C GLN A 72 0.41 -5.38 8.39
N ARG A 73 0.40 -5.79 7.11
CA ARG A 73 1.26 -5.21 6.06
C ARG A 73 1.03 -3.72 5.93
N ARG A 74 -0.24 -3.31 5.86
CA ARG A 74 -0.65 -1.90 5.75
C ARG A 74 -0.20 -1.08 6.96
N ALA A 75 -0.36 -1.61 8.17
CA ALA A 75 0.13 -0.97 9.38
C ALA A 75 1.66 -0.80 9.37
N ALA A 76 2.41 -1.82 8.93
CA ALA A 76 3.87 -1.74 8.79
C ALA A 76 4.29 -0.70 7.74
N HIS A 77 3.59 -0.64 6.60
CA HIS A 77 3.82 0.41 5.59
C HIS A 77 3.53 1.80 6.14
N ALA A 78 2.43 2.00 6.86
CA ALA A 78 2.10 3.29 7.48
C ALA A 78 3.15 3.72 8.51
N ALA A 79 3.64 2.79 9.33
CA ALA A 79 4.69 3.05 10.31
C ALA A 79 6.05 3.36 9.66
N GLY A 80 6.41 2.68 8.55
CA GLY A 80 7.63 2.95 7.80
C GLY A 80 7.58 4.22 6.95
N VAL A 81 6.37 4.67 6.58
CA VAL A 81 6.14 5.94 5.88
C VAL A 81 6.21 7.14 6.84
N MET A 82 6.15 6.96 8.17
CA MET A 82 6.49 8.01 9.14
C MET A 82 8.02 8.17 9.25
N PRO A 83 8.64 9.17 8.61
CA PRO A 83 10.07 9.39 8.71
C PRO A 83 10.31 10.53 9.71
N GLN A 84 10.91 10.23 10.86
CA GLN A 84 11.88 11.10 11.51
C GLN A 84 11.64 12.63 11.40
N SER A 85 10.45 13.11 11.80
CA SER A 85 10.14 14.56 11.90
C SER A 85 10.00 15.01 13.36
N ALA A 86 10.39 14.15 14.30
CA ALA A 86 10.45 14.43 15.72
C ALA A 86 11.84 14.01 16.26
N GLN A 87 12.87 14.76 15.87
CA GLN A 87 14.09 14.92 16.66
C GLN A 87 14.46 16.39 16.68
#